data_AF-A0A4Y9XJM0-F1
#
_entry.id   AF-A0A4Y9XJM0-F1
#
_cell.length_a   1.000
_cell.length_b   1.000
_cell.length_c   1.000
_cell.angle_alpha   90.00
_cell.angle_beta   90.00
_cell.angle_gamma   90.00
#
_symmetry.space_group_name_H-M   'P 1'
#
loop_
_entity.id
_entity.type
_entity.pdbx_description
1 polymer ?
#
loop_
_entity_poly.entity_id
_entity_poly.type
_entity_poly.pdbx_seq_one_letter_code
_entity_poly.pdbx_strand_id
1 'polypeptide(L)'
;MANTTYIVNLGNDRTNITPLVVEMKGGASDLAALDFTIREAHAGGGLVKTIIFFNTRDLAYRAYRHLKELLPDEYKTKIDFLHSMRGDSTKRRVMQQFRDNEVSILCATEAAGMGLDIGDIRRVIQFMVPTSLSQWLQRYGRAGRDGRPAIAILLIEQSVFKKVKPRGAKQGEDDDGDDAPPAEEDSAGADAMEDLVGGEDATSGADGGPIPASNTKVYQKRVEDGLRQWLETTDCRRTAANKYFENPRCATSECPVQALTLRLTMAI
;
A
#
# COMPACT_ATOMS: atom_id res chain seq x y z
N MET A 1 -27.21 35.50 16.94
CA MET A 1 -25.86 35.02 17.36
C MET A 1 -25.17 34.51 16.11
N ALA A 2 -23.99 35.04 15.76
CA ALA A 2 -23.25 34.56 14.61
C ALA A 2 -22.75 33.13 14.89
N ASN A 3 -23.01 32.21 13.97
CA ASN A 3 -22.59 30.82 14.09
C ASN A 3 -21.10 30.74 13.73
N THR A 4 -20.21 30.65 14.71
CA THR A 4 -18.76 30.49 14.49
C THR A 4 -18.41 29.01 14.30
N THR A 5 -17.88 28.68 13.13
CA THR A 5 -17.31 27.35 12.82
C THR A 5 -15.80 27.39 12.99
N TYR A 6 -15.22 26.33 13.57
CA TYR A 6 -13.77 26.17 13.73
C TYR A 6 -13.30 24.90 13.01
N ILE A 7 -12.12 24.97 12.39
CA ILE A 7 -11.42 23.80 11.83
C ILE A 7 -10.39 23.35 12.86
N VAL A 8 -10.47 22.08 13.27
CA VAL A 8 -9.51 21.46 14.19
C VAL A 8 -8.72 20.41 13.44
N ASN A 9 -7.41 20.65 13.25
CA ASN A 9 -6.49 19.66 12.69
C ASN A 9 -5.77 18.94 13.84
N LEU A 10 -6.14 17.67 14.08
CA LEU A 10 -5.52 16.82 15.12
C LEU A 10 -4.30 16.03 14.59
N GLY A 11 -4.02 16.10 13.29
CA GLY A 11 -2.99 15.29 12.64
C GLY A 11 -3.33 13.81 12.54
N ASN A 12 -2.43 13.03 11.93
CA ASN A 12 -2.58 11.58 11.74
C ASN A 12 -1.39 10.76 12.29
N ASP A 13 -0.53 11.37 13.11
CA ASP A 13 0.63 10.68 13.69
C ASP A 13 0.19 9.63 14.72
N ARG A 14 0.91 8.50 14.72
CA ARG A 14 0.70 7.36 15.61
C ARG A 14 2.06 6.94 16.15
N THR A 15 2.43 7.53 17.28
CA THR A 15 3.76 7.37 17.91
C THR A 15 4.05 5.92 18.32
N ASN A 16 3.01 5.13 18.62
CA ASN A 16 3.12 3.73 18.99
C ASN A 16 3.35 2.78 17.79
N ILE A 17 3.27 3.28 16.55
CA ILE A 17 3.50 2.48 15.34
C ILE A 17 4.85 2.86 14.73
N THR A 18 5.67 1.86 14.43
CA THR A 18 6.98 2.04 13.77
C THR A 18 6.86 1.74 12.28
N PRO A 19 6.98 2.76 11.39
CA PRO A 19 7.01 2.54 9.95
C PRO A 19 8.38 2.04 9.48
N LEU A 20 8.37 0.96 8.68
CA LEU A 20 9.54 0.38 8.05
C LEU A 20 9.32 0.26 6.55
N VAL A 21 10.38 0.51 5.77
CA VAL A 21 10.42 0.22 4.33
C VAL A 21 11.51 -0.81 4.13
N VAL A 22 11.17 -1.89 3.45
CA VAL A 22 12.09 -2.99 3.19
C VAL A 22 12.10 -3.26 1.69
N GLU A 23 13.29 -3.24 1.12
CA GLU A 23 13.50 -3.57 -0.29
C GLU A 23 13.51 -5.09 -0.47
N MET A 24 12.64 -5.60 -1.33
CA MET A 24 12.58 -7.00 -1.71
C MET A 24 13.64 -7.31 -2.76
N LYS A 25 14.09 -8.57 -2.81
CA LYS A 25 15.04 -9.02 -3.82
C LYS A 25 14.38 -9.12 -5.19
N GLY A 26 13.10 -9.52 -5.23
CA GLY A 26 12.31 -9.61 -6.44
C GLY A 26 11.09 -8.67 -6.48
N GLY A 27 10.26 -8.89 -7.50
CA GLY A 27 8.99 -8.18 -7.70
C GLY A 27 7.80 -8.93 -7.11
N ALA A 28 6.63 -8.82 -7.74
CA ALA A 28 5.39 -9.43 -7.24
C ALA A 28 5.43 -10.97 -7.10
N SER A 29 6.37 -11.65 -7.77
CA SER A 29 6.56 -13.10 -7.66
C SER A 29 7.38 -13.51 -6.43
N ASP A 30 8.06 -12.58 -5.77
CA ASP A 30 8.92 -12.84 -4.61
C ASP A 30 8.08 -12.96 -3.32
N LEU A 31 7.28 -14.02 -3.24
CA LEU A 31 6.46 -14.30 -2.06
C LEU A 31 7.31 -14.71 -0.85
N ALA A 32 8.55 -15.17 -1.07
CA ALA A 32 9.50 -15.51 -0.01
C ALA A 32 9.85 -14.30 0.87
N ALA A 33 9.68 -13.07 0.36
CA ALA A 33 9.80 -11.85 1.15
C ALA A 33 8.77 -11.76 2.30
N LEU A 34 7.75 -12.64 2.34
CA LEU A 34 6.78 -12.74 3.43
C LEU A 34 7.09 -13.86 4.43
N ASP A 35 8.07 -14.72 4.19
CA ASP A 35 8.33 -15.91 5.03
C ASP A 35 8.69 -15.54 6.47
N PHE A 36 9.25 -14.35 6.68
CA PHE A 36 9.52 -13.83 8.03
C PHE A 36 8.25 -13.66 8.90
N THR A 37 7.06 -13.67 8.30
CA THR A 37 5.78 -13.54 9.02
C THR A 37 5.36 -14.81 9.75
N ILE A 38 5.96 -15.95 9.41
CA ILE A 38 5.62 -17.27 9.95
C ILE A 38 6.78 -17.91 10.72
N ARG A 39 7.95 -17.27 10.81
CA ARG A 39 9.13 -17.83 11.48
C ARG A 39 8.86 -18.11 12.95
N GLU A 40 8.08 -17.28 13.63
CA GLU A 40 7.73 -17.45 15.04
C GLU A 40 6.92 -18.72 15.30
N ALA A 41 6.10 -19.18 14.34
CA ALA A 41 5.39 -20.44 14.43
C ALA A 41 6.35 -21.64 14.44
N HIS A 42 7.39 -21.62 13.59
CA HIS A 42 8.41 -22.67 13.57
C HIS A 42 9.28 -22.69 14.83
N ALA A 43 9.43 -21.54 15.51
CA ALA A 43 10.16 -21.43 16.76
C ALA A 43 9.32 -21.77 18.01
N GLY A 44 8.05 -22.14 17.86
CA GLY A 44 7.13 -22.43 18.96
C GLY A 44 6.59 -21.20 19.69
N GLY A 45 6.82 -19.98 19.16
CA GLY A 45 6.42 -18.71 19.78
C GLY A 45 4.99 -18.24 19.44
N GLY A 46 4.24 -19.02 18.66
CA GLY A 46 2.93 -18.63 18.12
C GLY A 46 3.04 -17.60 16.99
N LEU A 47 1.90 -17.25 16.38
CA LEU A 47 1.85 -16.26 15.31
C LEU A 47 1.53 -14.87 15.84
N VAL A 48 2.27 -13.88 15.36
CA VAL A 48 1.98 -12.46 15.63
C VAL A 48 0.75 -12.05 14.83
N LYS A 49 -0.22 -11.39 15.49
CA LYS A 49 -1.43 -10.88 14.83
C LYS A 49 -1.08 -9.87 13.74
N THR A 50 -1.25 -10.28 12.49
CA THR A 50 -0.74 -9.61 11.30
C THR A 50 -1.83 -9.47 10.25
N ILE A 51 -1.92 -8.29 9.62
CA ILE A 51 -2.67 -8.11 8.37
C ILE A 51 -1.70 -7.74 7.25
N ILE A 52 -1.84 -8.41 6.10
CA ILE A 52 -0.99 -8.22 4.93
C ILE A 52 -1.88 -7.73 3.79
N PHE A 53 -1.64 -6.51 3.35
CA PHE A 53 -2.36 -5.87 2.27
C PHE A 53 -1.66 -6.07 0.93
N PHE A 54 -2.46 -6.31 -0.10
CA PHE A 54 -2.02 -6.52 -1.47
C PHE A 54 -2.84 -5.66 -2.44
N ASN A 55 -2.22 -5.28 -3.54
CA ASN A 55 -2.85 -4.45 -4.58
C ASN A 55 -3.88 -5.22 -5.41
N THR A 56 -3.74 -6.55 -5.53
CA THR A 56 -4.62 -7.39 -6.35
C THR A 56 -5.09 -8.62 -5.58
N ARG A 57 -6.27 -9.12 -5.96
CA ARG A 57 -6.85 -10.35 -5.39
C ARG A 57 -5.97 -11.57 -5.66
N ASP A 58 -5.45 -11.67 -6.88
CA ASP A 58 -4.57 -12.77 -7.28
C ASP A 58 -3.32 -12.84 -6.38
N LEU A 59 -2.65 -11.70 -6.20
CA LEU A 59 -1.43 -11.65 -5.40
C LEU A 59 -1.68 -12.01 -3.94
N ALA A 60 -2.78 -11.51 -3.37
CA ALA A 60 -3.18 -11.86 -2.01
C ALA A 60 -3.49 -13.35 -1.85
N TYR A 61 -4.17 -13.96 -2.83
CA TYR A 61 -4.47 -15.39 -2.81
C TYR A 61 -3.21 -16.25 -2.94
N ARG A 62 -2.29 -15.87 -3.85
CA ARG A 62 -1.01 -16.55 -4.03
C ARG A 62 -0.13 -16.47 -2.78
N ALA A 63 -0.06 -15.30 -2.15
CA ALA A 63 0.66 -15.12 -0.89
C ALA A 63 0.04 -15.95 0.25
N TYR A 64 -1.29 -15.95 0.36
CA TYR A 64 -2.02 -16.80 1.30
C TYR A 64 -1.66 -18.28 1.13
N ARG A 65 -1.70 -18.79 -0.11
CA ARG A 65 -1.36 -20.17 -0.45
C ARG A 65 0.09 -20.50 -0.07
N HIS A 66 1.02 -19.64 -0.48
CA HIS A 66 2.45 -19.76 -0.17
C HIS A 66 2.71 -19.86 1.34
N LEU A 67 2.20 -18.92 2.12
CA LEU A 67 2.39 -18.92 3.58
C LEU A 67 1.71 -20.13 4.24
N LYS A 68 0.51 -20.51 3.78
CA LYS A 68 -0.22 -21.65 4.32
C LYS A 68 0.47 -22.99 4.04
N GLU A 69 1.14 -23.11 2.91
CA GLU A 69 1.91 -24.31 2.54
C GLU A 69 3.17 -24.47 3.40
N LEU A 70 3.81 -23.36 3.79
CA LEU A 70 5.00 -23.36 4.65
C LEU A 70 4.68 -23.49 6.15
N LEU A 71 3.49 -23.11 6.59
CA LEU A 71 3.08 -23.18 8.00
C LEU A 71 3.01 -24.64 8.51
N PRO A 72 3.41 -24.90 9.77
CA PRO A 72 3.14 -26.18 10.42
C PRO A 72 1.63 -26.47 10.48
N ASP A 73 1.25 -27.76 10.47
CA ASP A 73 -0.16 -28.18 10.35
C ASP A 73 -1.08 -27.55 11.42
N GLU A 74 -0.59 -27.43 12.66
CA GLU A 74 -1.31 -26.82 13.77
C GLU A 74 -1.62 -25.32 13.57
N TYR A 75 -0.87 -24.63 12.71
CA TYR A 75 -1.07 -23.21 12.38
C TYR A 75 -1.77 -22.98 11.04
N LYS A 76 -2.05 -24.01 10.24
CA LYS A 76 -2.69 -23.84 8.90
C LYS A 76 -4.11 -23.26 8.96
N THR A 77 -4.77 -23.35 10.12
CA THR A 77 -6.07 -22.73 10.40
C THR A 77 -5.95 -21.28 10.88
N LYS A 78 -4.75 -20.83 11.28
CA LYS A 78 -4.45 -19.48 11.80
C LYS A 78 -4.19 -18.45 10.70
N ILE A 79 -4.40 -18.81 9.43
CA ILE A 79 -4.24 -17.91 8.29
C ILE A 79 -5.48 -17.94 7.40
N ASP A 80 -5.93 -16.78 6.93
CA ASP A 80 -7.06 -16.65 6.00
C ASP A 80 -6.83 -15.53 4.98
N PHE A 81 -7.71 -15.46 3.98
CA PHE A 81 -7.68 -14.51 2.88
C PHE A 81 -9.03 -13.83 2.64
N LEU A 82 -9.03 -12.49 2.54
CA LEU A 82 -10.22 -11.66 2.39
C LEU A 82 -10.14 -10.70 1.19
N HIS A 83 -11.22 -10.64 0.40
CA HIS A 83 -11.39 -9.67 -0.69
C HIS A 83 -12.87 -9.31 -0.88
N SER A 84 -13.17 -8.34 -1.76
CA SER A 84 -14.45 -7.61 -1.80
C SER A 84 -15.58 -8.47 -2.34
N MET A 85 -15.24 -9.28 -3.34
CA MET A 85 -16.15 -10.25 -3.97
C MET A 85 -16.47 -11.49 -3.11
N ARG A 86 -16.02 -11.59 -1.86
CA ARG A 86 -16.53 -12.63 -0.94
C ARG A 86 -17.96 -12.26 -0.52
N GLY A 87 -18.82 -13.24 -0.22
CA GLY A 87 -20.15 -12.96 0.33
C GLY A 87 -20.08 -12.35 1.73
N ASP A 88 -21.06 -11.52 2.11
CA ASP A 88 -21.03 -10.78 3.39
C ASP A 88 -21.01 -11.67 4.63
N SER A 89 -21.63 -12.85 4.56
CA SER A 89 -21.54 -13.87 5.63
C SER A 89 -20.10 -14.36 5.81
N THR A 90 -19.38 -14.59 4.70
CA THR A 90 -17.97 -15.02 4.72
C THR A 90 -17.08 -13.90 5.24
N LYS A 91 -17.28 -12.66 4.77
CA LYS A 91 -16.53 -11.51 5.30
C LYS A 91 -16.73 -11.39 6.81
N ARG A 92 -17.98 -11.41 7.29
CA ARG A 92 -18.29 -11.34 8.73
C ARG A 92 -17.63 -12.46 9.52
N ARG A 93 -17.69 -13.70 9.03
CA ARG A 93 -17.04 -14.85 9.67
C ARG A 93 -15.53 -14.66 9.79
N VAL A 94 -14.83 -14.44 8.68
CA VAL A 94 -13.36 -14.28 8.68
C VAL A 94 -12.94 -13.11 9.57
N MET A 95 -13.70 -12.01 9.53
CA MET A 95 -13.47 -10.86 10.38
C MET A 95 -13.65 -11.19 11.87
N GLN A 96 -14.66 -11.97 12.22
CA GLN A 96 -14.87 -12.41 13.61
C GLN A 96 -13.73 -13.32 14.07
N GLN A 97 -13.34 -14.30 13.25
CA GLN A 97 -12.22 -15.20 13.55
C GLN A 97 -10.90 -14.45 13.73
N PHE A 98 -10.67 -13.39 12.94
CA PHE A 98 -9.49 -12.54 13.10
C PHE A 98 -9.57 -11.69 14.37
N ARG A 99 -10.75 -11.18 14.76
CA ARG A 99 -10.93 -10.49 16.06
C ARG A 99 -10.62 -11.42 17.23
N ASP A 100 -11.15 -12.63 17.19
CA ASP A 100 -11.08 -13.61 18.30
C ASP A 100 -9.75 -14.36 18.37
N ASN A 101 -8.76 -13.99 17.53
CA ASN A 101 -7.44 -14.65 17.43
C ASN A 101 -7.49 -16.13 16.98
N GLU A 102 -8.61 -16.55 16.40
CA GLU A 102 -8.69 -17.80 15.65
C GLU A 102 -7.87 -17.73 14.36
N VAL A 103 -7.87 -16.58 13.70
CA VAL A 103 -6.95 -16.25 12.60
C VAL A 103 -5.93 -15.24 13.14
N SER A 104 -4.65 -15.52 12.93
CA SER A 104 -3.53 -14.67 13.34
C SER A 104 -2.94 -13.90 12.16
N ILE A 105 -2.97 -14.45 10.94
CA ILE A 105 -2.51 -13.76 9.73
C ILE A 105 -3.68 -13.61 8.75
N LEU A 106 -3.98 -12.38 8.34
CA LEU A 106 -5.01 -12.09 7.36
C LEU A 106 -4.39 -11.47 6.10
N CYS A 107 -4.44 -12.21 4.99
CA CYS A 107 -4.11 -11.66 3.67
C CYS A 107 -5.34 -10.91 3.12
N ALA A 108 -5.20 -9.67 2.70
CA ALA A 108 -6.34 -8.84 2.31
C ALA A 108 -6.07 -7.92 1.12
N THR A 109 -7.11 -7.58 0.38
CA THR A 109 -7.12 -6.44 -0.55
C THR A 109 -7.95 -5.28 0.00
N GLU A 110 -8.03 -4.16 -0.73
CA GLU A 110 -8.85 -2.94 -0.45
C GLU A 110 -10.24 -3.19 0.14
N ALA A 111 -10.82 -4.35 -0.14
CA ALA A 111 -12.06 -4.89 0.41
C ALA A 111 -12.17 -4.97 1.95
N ALA A 112 -11.07 -4.89 2.67
CA ALA A 112 -11.06 -4.79 4.12
C ALA A 112 -11.44 -3.36 4.62
N GLY A 113 -11.80 -2.45 3.71
CA GLY A 113 -12.32 -1.10 3.98
C GLY A 113 -13.63 -1.03 4.77
N MET A 114 -14.27 -2.15 5.11
CA MET A 114 -15.34 -2.19 6.09
C MET A 114 -14.76 -2.08 7.50
N GLY A 115 -14.73 -0.86 8.05
CA GLY A 115 -14.68 -0.59 9.50
C GLY A 115 -13.88 -1.59 10.34
N LEU A 116 -12.65 -1.91 9.92
CA LEU A 116 -11.81 -2.91 10.55
C LEU A 116 -11.23 -2.32 11.83
N ASP A 117 -12.10 -2.18 12.83
CA ASP A 117 -11.74 -1.75 14.15
C ASP A 117 -11.31 -2.96 14.97
N ILE A 118 -10.04 -3.27 14.85
CA ILE A 118 -9.39 -4.34 15.60
C ILE A 118 -8.26 -3.69 16.40
N GLY A 119 -8.45 -3.67 17.71
CA GLY A 119 -7.57 -2.98 18.66
C GLY A 119 -6.11 -3.45 18.63
N ASP A 120 -5.93 -4.76 18.44
CA ASP A 120 -4.75 -5.50 18.85
C ASP A 120 -3.88 -6.02 17.69
N ILE A 121 -4.02 -5.44 16.48
CA ILE A 121 -3.13 -5.77 15.36
C ILE A 121 -1.69 -5.30 15.68
N ARG A 122 -0.74 -6.23 15.69
CA ARG A 122 0.67 -5.96 16.02
C ARG A 122 1.53 -5.64 14.80
N ARG A 123 1.19 -6.23 13.65
CA ARG A 123 1.93 -6.05 12.39
C ARG A 123 0.96 -5.73 11.26
N VAL A 124 1.20 -4.61 10.58
CA VAL A 124 0.57 -4.31 9.29
C VAL A 124 1.66 -4.44 8.23
N ILE A 125 1.39 -5.14 7.14
CA ILE A 125 2.32 -5.26 6.02
C ILE A 125 1.60 -4.79 4.78
N GLN A 126 2.28 -4.01 3.95
CA GLN A 126 1.88 -3.74 2.58
C GLN A 126 2.88 -4.42 1.66
N PHE A 127 2.39 -5.34 0.81
CA PHE A 127 3.21 -6.01 -0.19
C PHE A 127 3.05 -5.32 -1.55
N MET A 128 4.16 -4.87 -2.13
CA MET A 128 4.24 -3.98 -3.29
C MET A 128 3.79 -2.54 -2.99
N VAL A 129 4.26 -1.61 -3.83
CA VAL A 129 3.96 -0.18 -3.67
C VAL A 129 2.44 0.09 -3.76
N PRO A 130 1.82 0.77 -2.77
CA PRO A 130 0.41 1.15 -2.82
C PRO A 130 0.18 2.27 -3.84
N THR A 131 -1.09 2.59 -4.11
CA THR A 131 -1.43 3.64 -5.09
C THR A 131 -1.09 5.03 -4.61
N SER A 132 -1.17 5.28 -3.30
CA SER A 132 -0.86 6.57 -2.68
C SER A 132 -0.33 6.44 -1.25
N LEU A 133 0.28 7.51 -0.77
CA LEU A 133 0.70 7.66 0.62
C LEU A 133 -0.52 7.66 1.56
N SER A 134 -1.63 8.26 1.15
CA SER A 134 -2.90 8.25 1.89
C SER A 134 -3.42 6.83 2.08
N GLN A 135 -3.42 6.00 1.03
CA GLN A 135 -3.81 4.59 1.13
C GLN A 135 -2.89 3.83 2.08
N TRP A 136 -1.58 4.06 2.00
CA TRP A 136 -0.62 3.47 2.92
C TRP A 136 -0.91 3.84 4.37
N LEU A 137 -1.09 5.14 4.68
CA LEU A 137 -1.32 5.59 6.05
C LEU A 137 -2.65 5.10 6.63
N GLN A 138 -3.68 4.94 5.81
CA GLN A 138 -4.95 4.34 6.25
C GLN A 138 -4.78 2.86 6.65
N ARG A 139 -4.02 2.09 5.86
CA ARG A 139 -3.69 0.68 6.15
C ARG A 139 -2.79 0.58 7.39
N TYR A 140 -1.72 1.38 7.42
CA TYR A 140 -0.80 1.58 8.54
C TYR A 140 -1.54 1.84 9.86
N GLY A 141 -2.53 2.74 9.86
CA GLY A 141 -3.30 3.15 11.04
C GLY A 141 -4.22 2.07 11.63
N ARG A 142 -4.32 0.89 11.01
CA ARG A 142 -5.01 -0.28 11.56
C ARG A 142 -4.21 -0.96 12.68
N ALA A 143 -2.90 -0.76 12.75
CA ALA A 143 -2.07 -1.32 13.81
C ALA A 143 -2.25 -0.58 15.15
N GLY A 144 -2.01 -1.29 16.26
CA GLY A 144 -1.78 -0.66 17.57
C GLY A 144 -2.88 0.30 18.04
N ARG A 145 -4.15 -0.02 17.81
CA ARG A 145 -5.28 0.81 18.25
C ARG A 145 -5.49 0.78 19.76
N ASP A 146 -5.00 -0.27 20.41
CA ASP A 146 -4.84 -0.40 21.87
C ASP A 146 -3.70 0.45 22.45
N GLY A 147 -3.01 1.27 21.65
CA GLY A 147 -1.89 2.12 22.06
C GLY A 147 -0.58 1.37 22.31
N ARG A 148 -0.55 0.04 22.20
CA ARG A 148 0.68 -0.75 22.38
C ARG A 148 1.60 -0.64 21.16
N PRO A 149 2.92 -0.90 21.32
CA PRO A 149 3.84 -0.91 20.20
C PRO A 149 3.37 -1.84 19.06
N ALA A 150 3.42 -1.31 17.84
CA ALA A 150 3.12 -2.05 16.63
C ALA A 150 4.11 -1.66 15.53
N ILE A 151 4.21 -2.49 14.50
CA ILE A 151 5.07 -2.24 13.35
C ILE A 151 4.24 -2.22 12.07
N ALA A 152 4.61 -1.35 11.15
CA ALA A 152 4.02 -1.25 9.83
C ALA A 152 5.12 -1.34 8.78
N ILE A 153 5.10 -2.40 7.98
CA ILE A 153 6.17 -2.74 7.04
C ILE A 153 5.66 -2.55 5.62
N LEU A 154 6.39 -1.78 4.83
CA LEU A 154 6.14 -1.61 3.41
C LEU A 154 7.21 -2.36 2.62
N LEU A 155 6.84 -3.47 2.00
CA LEU A 155 7.71 -4.31 1.18
C LEU A 155 7.67 -3.82 -0.27
N ILE A 156 8.81 -3.35 -0.76
CA ILE A 156 8.92 -2.65 -2.05
C ILE A 156 9.93 -3.36 -2.95
N GLU A 157 9.56 -3.59 -4.20
CA GLU A 157 10.48 -4.09 -5.22
C GLU A 157 11.53 -3.03 -5.61
N GLN A 158 12.74 -3.45 -5.94
CA GLN A 158 13.83 -2.54 -6.34
C GLN A 158 13.50 -1.66 -7.55
N SER A 159 12.64 -2.13 -8.47
CA SER A 159 12.26 -1.37 -9.67
C SER A 159 11.58 -0.04 -9.36
N VAL A 160 11.02 0.11 -8.16
CA VAL A 160 10.44 1.36 -7.67
C VAL A 160 11.51 2.45 -7.52
N PHE A 161 12.75 2.10 -7.20
CA PHE A 161 13.85 3.06 -7.00
C PHE A 161 14.72 3.25 -8.25
N LYS A 162 14.51 2.44 -9.31
CA LYS A 162 15.30 2.51 -10.55
C LYS A 162 14.92 3.75 -11.36
N LYS A 163 15.92 4.58 -11.66
CA LYS A 163 15.81 5.74 -12.54
C LYS A 163 16.07 5.31 -13.99
N VAL A 164 15.34 5.90 -14.92
CA VAL A 164 15.52 5.71 -16.36
C VAL A 164 15.97 7.03 -16.99
N LYS A 165 16.75 6.95 -18.06
CA LYS A 165 17.04 8.13 -18.87
C LYS A 165 15.74 8.57 -19.55
N PRO A 166 15.41 9.87 -19.59
CA PRO A 166 14.34 10.34 -20.45
C PRO A 166 14.66 9.88 -21.89
N ARG A 167 13.70 9.23 -22.55
CA ARG A 167 13.84 8.94 -23.98
C ARG A 167 14.03 10.28 -24.68
N GLY A 168 15.22 10.51 -25.24
CA GLY A 168 15.47 11.68 -26.05
C GLY A 168 14.43 11.72 -27.17
N ALA A 169 13.85 12.89 -27.40
CA ALA A 169 13.04 13.13 -28.59
C ALA A 169 13.85 12.66 -29.79
N LYS A 170 13.33 11.70 -30.56
CA LYS A 170 13.84 11.48 -31.92
C LYS A 170 13.65 12.81 -32.64
N GLN A 171 14.74 13.51 -32.95
CA GLN A 171 14.72 14.54 -33.97
C GLN A 171 14.26 13.86 -35.25
N GLY A 172 13.25 14.42 -35.89
CA GLY A 172 12.80 13.98 -37.20
C GLY A 172 13.97 14.07 -38.16
N GLU A 173 14.30 12.94 -38.79
CA GLU A 173 14.90 12.95 -40.10
C GLU A 173 13.74 12.66 -41.05
N ASP A 174 13.48 13.62 -41.92
CA ASP A 174 12.62 13.49 -43.08
C ASP A 174 13.21 12.39 -43.97
N ASP A 175 12.46 11.32 -44.23
CA ASP A 175 12.72 10.42 -45.35
C ASP A 175 11.38 10.09 -46.00
N ASP A 176 11.19 10.65 -47.19
CA ASP A 176 10.10 10.37 -48.10
C ASP A 176 10.14 8.89 -48.51
N GLY A 177 9.03 8.18 -48.30
CA GLY A 177 8.91 6.79 -48.72
C GLY A 177 7.49 6.27 -48.58
N ASP A 178 6.72 6.39 -49.67
CA ASP A 178 5.50 5.64 -49.95
C ASP A 178 5.65 4.15 -49.58
N ASP A 179 4.78 3.65 -48.71
CA ASP A 179 4.01 2.43 -48.97
C ASP A 179 3.10 2.13 -47.76
N ALA A 180 1.79 2.20 -47.99
CA ALA A 180 0.77 1.75 -47.05
C ALA A 180 0.39 0.29 -47.35
N PRO A 181 0.44 -0.63 -46.37
CA PRO A 181 -0.25 -1.90 -46.47
C PRO A 181 -1.64 -1.84 -45.79
N PRO A 182 -2.59 -2.68 -46.24
CA PRO A 182 -4.01 -2.49 -46.00
C PRO A 182 -4.45 -2.96 -44.61
N ALA A 183 -5.61 -2.45 -44.22
CA ALA A 183 -6.40 -2.90 -43.09
C ALA A 183 -6.84 -4.36 -43.26
N GLU A 184 -6.72 -5.15 -42.19
CA GLU A 184 -7.51 -6.36 -42.01
C GLU A 184 -8.43 -6.16 -40.80
N GLU A 185 -9.73 -6.19 -41.10
CA GLU A 185 -10.81 -6.42 -40.16
C GLU A 185 -10.73 -7.88 -39.71
N ASP A 186 -10.87 -8.15 -38.41
CA ASP A 186 -11.69 -9.29 -38.04
C ASP A 186 -12.38 -9.13 -36.69
N SER A 187 -13.61 -9.63 -36.72
CA SER A 187 -14.70 -9.44 -35.79
C SER A 187 -14.71 -10.43 -34.62
N ALA A 188 -15.21 -10.00 -33.45
CA ALA A 188 -16.14 -10.77 -32.61
C ALA A 188 -16.54 -9.94 -31.38
N GLY A 189 -17.85 -9.81 -31.18
CA GLY A 189 -18.46 -8.88 -30.24
C GLY A 189 -18.53 -9.36 -28.79
N ALA A 190 -18.94 -8.42 -27.93
CA ALA A 190 -19.64 -8.70 -26.68
C ALA A 190 -20.44 -7.46 -26.27
N ASP A 191 -21.75 -7.66 -26.36
CA ASP A 191 -22.91 -6.95 -25.84
C ASP A 191 -22.75 -5.74 -24.91
N ALA A 192 -23.61 -4.76 -25.23
CA ALA A 192 -23.92 -3.57 -24.48
C ALA A 192 -24.70 -3.85 -23.18
N MET A 193 -24.49 -3.00 -22.19
CA MET A 193 -25.58 -2.48 -21.35
C MET A 193 -25.20 -1.09 -20.85
N GLU A 194 -25.96 -0.11 -21.32
CA GLU A 194 -26.02 1.26 -20.82
C GLU A 194 -26.66 1.28 -19.42
N ASP A 195 -26.25 2.23 -18.58
CA ASP A 195 -27.25 3.00 -17.84
C ASP A 195 -26.70 4.37 -17.40
N LEU A 196 -27.52 5.36 -17.74
CA LEU A 196 -27.39 6.80 -17.56
C LEU A 196 -27.79 7.22 -16.13
N VAL A 197 -27.06 8.16 -15.53
CA VAL A 197 -27.69 9.30 -14.84
C VAL A 197 -26.79 10.53 -15.00
N GLY A 198 -27.31 11.59 -15.64
CA GLY A 198 -26.65 12.87 -15.86
C GLY A 198 -26.82 13.88 -14.72
N GLY A 199 -26.16 15.03 -14.87
CA GLY A 199 -26.36 16.21 -14.02
C GLY A 199 -25.20 17.22 -13.97
N GLU A 200 -24.96 17.88 -15.12
CA GLU A 200 -24.65 19.31 -15.36
C GLU A 200 -23.68 20.14 -14.47
N ASP A 201 -22.70 20.72 -15.19
CA ASP A 201 -22.09 22.07 -15.14
C ASP A 201 -21.61 22.73 -13.83
N ALA A 202 -20.29 23.00 -13.80
CA ALA A 202 -19.76 24.35 -13.54
C ALA A 202 -18.31 24.47 -14.00
N THR A 203 -18.10 25.24 -15.06
CA THR A 203 -16.81 25.71 -15.55
C THR A 203 -16.25 26.79 -14.62
N SER A 204 -14.98 26.67 -14.20
CA SER A 204 -14.19 27.83 -13.78
C SER A 204 -12.70 27.55 -14.05
N GLY A 205 -12.08 28.50 -14.74
CA GLY A 205 -10.74 28.38 -15.32
C GLY A 205 -9.62 28.43 -14.27
N ALA A 206 -8.52 27.75 -14.61
CA ALA A 206 -7.22 27.98 -14.00
C ALA A 206 -6.21 28.25 -15.13
N ASP A 207 -5.71 29.47 -15.13
CA ASP A 207 -4.70 30.03 -15.99
C ASP A 207 -3.38 29.24 -15.82
N GLY A 208 -3.06 28.40 -16.80
CA GLY A 208 -1.90 27.52 -16.78
C GLY A 208 -0.65 28.22 -17.31
N GLY A 209 -0.05 29.09 -16.49
CA GLY A 209 1.32 29.58 -16.75
C GLY A 209 2.33 28.41 -16.81
N PRO A 210 3.40 28.51 -17.61
CA PRO A 210 4.32 27.40 -17.81
C PRO A 210 5.05 27.07 -16.50
N ILE A 211 4.81 25.85 -15.98
CA ILE A 211 5.56 25.29 -14.86
C ILE A 211 7.03 25.18 -15.30
N PRO A 212 7.99 25.79 -14.57
CA PRO A 212 9.39 25.73 -14.95
C PRO A 212 9.85 24.27 -14.93
N ALA A 213 10.62 23.88 -15.95
CA ALA A 213 11.15 22.55 -16.14
C ALA A 213 11.94 22.10 -14.90
N SER A 214 11.25 21.43 -13.98
CA SER A 214 11.88 20.77 -12.85
C SER A 214 12.76 19.67 -13.40
N ASN A 215 13.93 19.48 -12.81
CA ASN A 215 14.86 18.41 -13.15
C ASN A 215 14.23 17.05 -12.76
N THR A 216 13.23 16.62 -13.52
CA THR A 216 12.34 15.51 -13.19
C THR A 216 13.10 14.22 -13.39
N LYS A 217 13.59 13.66 -12.29
CA LYS A 217 14.10 12.28 -12.25
C LYS A 217 13.00 11.37 -12.82
N VAL A 218 13.25 10.74 -13.95
CA VAL A 218 12.31 9.79 -14.55
C VAL A 218 12.56 8.43 -13.90
N TYR A 219 11.52 7.83 -13.32
CA TYR A 219 11.58 6.52 -12.67
C TYR A 219 10.99 5.45 -13.58
N GLN A 220 11.49 4.21 -13.45
CA GLN A 220 10.96 3.07 -14.21
C GLN A 220 9.49 2.79 -13.87
N LYS A 221 9.12 2.93 -12.59
CA LYS A 221 7.73 2.80 -12.12
C LYS A 221 7.18 4.16 -11.68
N ARG A 222 5.97 4.46 -12.15
CA ARG A 222 5.22 5.63 -11.72
C ARG A 222 4.69 5.39 -10.31
N VAL A 223 4.95 6.35 -9.42
CA VAL A 223 4.47 6.38 -8.03
C VAL A 223 4.10 7.82 -7.71
N GLU A 224 3.02 8.02 -6.96
CA GLU A 224 2.61 9.34 -6.48
C GLU A 224 3.78 10.08 -5.79
N ASP A 225 3.91 11.38 -6.06
CA ASP A 225 5.05 12.18 -5.58
C ASP A 225 5.16 12.21 -4.05
N GLY A 226 4.03 12.24 -3.32
CA GLY A 226 4.02 12.16 -1.86
C GLY A 226 4.62 10.85 -1.35
N LEU A 227 4.14 9.73 -1.91
CA LEU A 227 4.65 8.40 -1.59
C LEU A 227 6.12 8.26 -1.99
N ARG A 228 6.53 8.82 -3.13
CA ARG A 228 7.91 8.87 -3.59
C ARG A 228 8.83 9.54 -2.58
N GLN A 229 8.46 10.74 -2.13
CA GLN A 229 9.22 11.48 -1.12
C GLN A 229 9.30 10.71 0.20
N TRP A 230 8.20 10.06 0.61
CA TRP A 230 8.16 9.26 1.84
C TRP A 230 9.01 7.98 1.76
N LEU A 231 9.08 7.35 0.59
CA LEU A 231 9.90 6.15 0.35
C LEU A 231 11.39 6.48 0.38
N GLU A 232 11.80 7.53 -0.35
CA GLU A 232 13.20 7.89 -0.58
C GLU A 232 13.81 8.79 0.51
N THR A 233 13.03 9.21 1.51
CA THR A 233 13.55 10.02 2.61
C THR A 233 14.65 9.28 3.37
N THR A 234 15.76 9.98 3.61
CA THR A 234 16.86 9.53 4.49
C THR A 234 16.66 10.00 5.94
N ASP A 235 15.64 10.84 6.18
CA ASP A 235 15.26 11.35 7.49
C ASP A 235 14.05 10.55 8.06
N CYS A 236 13.49 11.01 9.17
CA CYS A 236 12.34 10.44 9.82
C CYS A 236 11.11 10.38 8.90
N ARG A 237 10.61 9.17 8.67
CA ARG A 237 9.39 8.92 7.88
C ARG A 237 8.13 9.55 8.46
N ARG A 238 8.06 9.77 9.78
CA ARG A 238 6.96 10.52 10.39
C ARG A 238 7.02 12.00 10.00
N THR A 239 8.21 12.59 9.98
CA THR A 239 8.40 13.97 9.51
C THR A 239 7.99 14.12 8.05
N ALA A 240 8.37 13.17 7.19
CA ALA A 240 7.95 13.17 5.79
C ALA A 240 6.42 13.08 5.64
N ALA A 241 5.75 12.20 6.40
CA ALA A 241 4.29 12.11 6.41
C ALA A 241 3.63 13.40 6.93
N ASN A 242 4.14 13.96 8.04
CA ASN A 242 3.61 15.20 8.62
C ASN A 242 3.69 16.37 7.63
N LYS A 243 4.79 16.47 6.87
CA LYS A 243 4.93 17.46 5.80
C LYS A 243 3.88 17.25 4.70
N TYR A 244 3.67 16.00 4.28
CA TYR A 244 2.72 15.68 3.21
C TYR A 244 1.26 16.00 3.58
N PHE A 245 0.85 15.71 4.81
CA PHE A 245 -0.53 15.92 5.29
C PHE A 245 -0.75 17.26 5.98
N GLU A 246 0.26 18.15 6.00
CA GLU A 246 0.21 19.43 6.72
C GLU A 246 -0.21 19.24 8.19
N ASN A 247 0.29 18.15 8.82
CA ASN A 247 -0.01 17.86 10.21
C ASN A 247 0.61 18.91 11.14
N PRO A 248 0.02 19.16 12.32
CA PRO A 248 0.65 19.92 13.37
C PRO A 248 2.05 19.35 13.68
N ARG A 249 2.99 20.23 14.07
CA ARG A 249 4.33 19.78 14.45
C ARG A 249 4.23 18.76 15.58
N CYS A 250 4.96 17.65 15.43
CA CYS A 250 5.02 16.62 16.45
C CYS A 250 5.49 17.25 17.77
N ALA A 251 4.73 17.03 18.86
CA ALA A 251 5.01 17.62 20.16
C ALA A 251 6.29 17.07 20.82
N THR A 252 6.81 15.94 20.32
CA THR A 252 7.98 15.26 20.89
C THR A 252 9.19 15.43 19.98
N SER A 253 10.28 16.02 20.49
CA SER A 253 11.55 16.24 19.79
C SER A 253 12.37 14.97 19.55
N GLU A 254 11.99 13.85 20.18
CA GLU A 254 12.75 12.60 20.12
C GLU A 254 11.98 11.53 19.35
N CYS A 255 12.64 10.94 18.35
CA CYS A 255 12.12 9.79 17.63
C CYS A 255 12.58 8.51 18.36
N PRO A 256 11.69 7.79 19.08
CA PRO A 256 12.08 6.60 19.85
C PRO A 256 12.51 5.38 19.00
N VAL A 257 12.66 5.54 17.67
CA VAL A 257 12.67 4.43 16.69
C VAL A 257 14.07 4.02 16.24
N GLN A 258 15.14 4.63 16.77
CA GLN A 258 16.50 4.25 16.38
C GLN A 258 16.88 2.82 16.81
N ALA A 259 16.29 2.29 17.89
CA ALA A 259 16.65 0.97 18.42
C ALA A 259 15.91 -0.22 17.74
N LEU A 260 14.71 -0.03 17.19
CA LEU A 260 13.88 -1.12 16.64
C LEU A 260 14.22 -1.45 15.18
N THR A 261 14.64 -0.43 14.41
CA THR A 261 14.92 -0.52 12.96
C THR A 261 16.08 -1.49 12.65
N LEU A 262 17.10 -1.55 13.52
CA LEU A 262 18.31 -2.36 13.29
C LEU A 262 18.06 -3.87 13.47
N ARG A 263 17.20 -4.28 14.42
CA ARG A 263 16.94 -5.70 14.69
C ARG A 263 16.03 -6.35 13.65
N LEU A 264 15.10 -5.60 13.06
CA LEU A 264 14.17 -6.14 12.06
C LEU A 264 14.79 -6.23 10.67
N THR A 265 15.68 -5.32 10.28
CA THR A 265 16.40 -5.39 8.99
C THR A 265 17.41 -6.53 8.93
N MET A 266 17.97 -6.97 10.06
CA MET A 266 18.81 -8.18 10.10
C MET A 266 18.01 -9.48 10.15
N ALA A 267 16.70 -9.40 10.43
CA ALA A 267 15.81 -10.55 10.57
C ALA A 267 14.88 -10.75 9.36
N ILE A 268 14.73 -9.79 8.45
CA ILE A 268 14.01 -9.95 7.18
C ILE A 268 15.01 -10.31 6.10
#